data_AF-A0AAU2DDJ1-F1
#
_entry.id   AF-A0AAU2DDJ1-F1
#
_cell.length_a   1.000
_cell.length_b   1.000
_cell.length_c   1.000
_cell.angle_alpha   90.00
_cell.angle_beta   90.00
_cell.angle_gamma   90.00
#
_symmetry.space_group_name_H-M   'P 1'
#
loop_
_entity.id
_entity.type
_entity.pdbx_description
1 polymer ?
#
loop_
_entity_poly.entity_id
_entity_poly.type
_entity_poly.pdbx_seq_one_letter_code
_entity_poly.pdbx_strand_id
1 'polypeptide(L)'
;MTDTAAVEILADVHRGVGRILLNRPKALNALTTDMVVALDRVLAGWEHTPLSAVVLASTSTKAFCAGGDIRTIREHSLAGDAEASERFFASEYRLNARIAEYPVPVVSLIDGVCMGGGLGLSVHGSFRVVTERAVLAMPETGIGFFPDVGASYFLPRLPGAIGMYLGLTGDRIDAADALYTGLATHFVPADGLEAVGEALADNPGDPVDVILNRLAGRSPVAGSRLAEVRGDVDWAFGAPSLGEIEKRLRELDTPWAAAASVTLESASPQSLEITHALLARGRQQTLRECLATELALTRTTIRTPDFLEGVRAALVDKDRTPVWQRASL
;
A
#
# COMPACT_ATOMS: atom_id res chain seq x y z
N MET A 1 -32.72 -11.55 15.86
CA MET A 1 -31.54 -12.33 15.44
C MET A 1 -30.33 -11.49 15.76
N THR A 2 -29.59 -11.88 16.79
CA THR A 2 -28.33 -11.22 17.17
C THR A 2 -27.34 -11.41 16.03
N ASP A 3 -27.05 -10.32 15.33
CA ASP A 3 -25.97 -10.24 14.36
C ASP A 3 -24.65 -10.39 15.13
N THR A 4 -24.18 -11.62 15.30
CA THR A 4 -22.77 -11.86 15.64
C THR A 4 -21.96 -11.29 14.50
N ALA A 5 -21.47 -10.06 14.68
CA ALA A 5 -20.56 -9.41 13.75
C ALA A 5 -19.48 -10.42 13.35
N ALA A 6 -19.37 -10.69 12.06
CA ALA A 6 -18.39 -11.64 11.54
C ALA A 6 -16.99 -11.17 11.95
N VAL A 7 -16.17 -12.08 12.46
CA VAL A 7 -14.80 -11.79 12.87
C VAL A 7 -13.99 -11.34 11.64
N GLU A 8 -13.55 -10.09 11.62
CA GLU A 8 -12.90 -9.47 10.45
C GLU A 8 -11.42 -9.89 10.28
N ILE A 9 -10.81 -10.50 11.30
CA ILE A 9 -9.46 -11.06 11.26
C ILE A 9 -9.42 -12.42 11.96
N LEU A 10 -8.89 -13.43 11.29
CA LEU A 10 -8.64 -14.75 11.86
C LEU A 10 -7.15 -14.86 12.19
N ALA A 11 -6.80 -15.33 13.37
CA ALA A 11 -5.41 -15.51 13.76
C ALA A 11 -5.21 -16.81 14.53
N ASP A 12 -4.17 -17.56 14.16
CA ASP A 12 -3.78 -18.81 14.81
C ASP A 12 -2.27 -19.04 14.71
N VAL A 13 -1.72 -19.90 15.58
CA VAL A 13 -0.33 -20.35 15.48
C VAL A 13 -0.35 -21.81 15.08
N HIS A 14 0.26 -22.13 13.94
CA HIS A 14 0.38 -23.48 13.41
C HIS A 14 1.85 -23.88 13.35
N ARG A 15 2.26 -24.83 14.19
CA ARG A 15 3.60 -25.43 14.19
C ARG A 15 4.76 -24.40 14.16
N GLY A 16 4.62 -23.31 14.91
CA GLY A 16 5.62 -22.24 14.99
C GLY A 16 5.45 -21.13 13.95
N VAL A 17 4.45 -21.19 13.07
CA VAL A 17 4.11 -20.10 12.15
C VAL A 17 2.87 -19.38 12.67
N GLY A 18 2.97 -18.08 12.92
CA GLY A 18 1.80 -17.24 13.22
C GLY A 18 1.08 -16.91 11.91
N ARG A 19 -0.21 -17.23 11.80
CA ARG A 19 -1.02 -16.95 10.61
C ARG A 19 -2.08 -15.92 10.94
N ILE A 20 -2.19 -14.89 10.12
CA ILE A 20 -3.23 -13.87 10.21
C ILE A 20 -3.93 -13.77 8.85
N LEU A 21 -5.25 -13.94 8.84
CA LEU A 21 -6.08 -13.84 7.65
C LEU A 21 -7.01 -12.63 7.75
N LEU A 22 -6.92 -11.73 6.77
CA LEU A 22 -7.89 -10.65 6.58
C LEU A 22 -9.23 -11.25 6.07
N ASN A 23 -10.31 -11.01 6.81
CA ASN A 23 -11.60 -11.65 6.63
C ASN A 23 -12.76 -10.64 6.50
N ARG A 24 -12.58 -9.65 5.62
CA ARG A 24 -13.62 -8.69 5.23
C ARG A 24 -13.78 -8.65 3.69
N PRO A 25 -13.99 -9.81 3.02
CA PRO A 25 -13.90 -9.94 1.57
C PRO A 25 -14.90 -9.07 0.79
N LYS A 26 -16.08 -8.79 1.37
CA LYS A 26 -17.09 -7.92 0.75
C LYS A 26 -16.64 -6.47 0.60
N ALA A 27 -15.73 -6.02 1.47
CA ALA A 27 -15.12 -4.69 1.43
C ALA A 27 -13.69 -4.74 0.88
N LEU A 28 -13.31 -5.82 0.18
CA LEU A 28 -11.94 -6.03 -0.33
C LEU A 28 -10.86 -5.89 0.76
N ASN A 29 -11.20 -6.32 1.99
CA ASN A 29 -10.36 -6.20 3.17
C ASN A 29 -9.90 -4.77 3.49
N ALA A 30 -10.71 -3.75 3.15
CA ALA A 30 -10.43 -2.38 3.59
C ALA A 30 -10.35 -2.32 5.12
N LEU A 31 -9.26 -1.72 5.65
CA LEU A 31 -8.91 -1.73 7.06
C LEU A 31 -9.80 -0.78 7.87
N THR A 32 -10.49 -1.33 8.86
CA THR A 32 -11.18 -0.55 9.89
C THR A 32 -10.24 -0.31 11.08
N THR A 33 -10.59 0.65 11.95
CA THR A 33 -9.83 0.87 13.20
C THR A 33 -9.77 -0.39 14.06
N ASP A 34 -10.87 -1.14 14.15
CA ASP A 34 -10.94 -2.37 14.94
C ASP A 34 -10.06 -3.47 14.35
N MET A 35 -10.02 -3.60 13.02
CA MET A 35 -9.09 -4.49 12.34
C MET A 35 -7.64 -4.14 12.68
N VAL A 36 -7.26 -2.88 12.51
CA VAL A 36 -5.89 -2.40 12.79
C VAL A 36 -5.49 -2.68 14.24
N VAL A 37 -6.36 -2.35 15.20
CA VAL A 37 -6.12 -2.61 16.63
C VAL A 37 -6.04 -4.10 16.94
N ALA A 38 -6.85 -4.94 16.28
CA ALA A 38 -6.79 -6.38 16.44
C ALA A 38 -5.49 -6.98 15.88
N LEU A 39 -5.04 -6.54 14.69
CA LEU A 39 -3.75 -6.94 14.11
C LEU A 39 -2.59 -6.60 15.06
N ASP A 40 -2.55 -5.35 15.53
CA ASP A 40 -1.52 -4.88 16.45
C ASP A 40 -1.51 -5.68 17.76
N ARG A 41 -2.69 -6.03 18.29
CA ARG A 41 -2.82 -6.86 19.50
C ARG A 41 -2.32 -8.29 19.27
N VAL A 42 -2.65 -8.90 18.13
CA VAL A 42 -2.19 -10.27 17.79
C VAL A 42 -0.66 -10.29 17.70
N LEU A 43 -0.08 -9.36 16.94
CA LEU A 43 1.37 -9.24 16.80
C LEU A 43 2.05 -8.95 18.14
N ALA A 44 1.51 -8.01 18.94
CA ALA A 44 2.04 -7.74 20.28
C ALA A 44 1.99 -8.99 21.19
N GLY A 45 0.91 -9.77 21.12
CA GLY A 45 0.78 -11.03 21.87
C GLY A 45 1.76 -12.12 21.44
N TRP A 46 2.26 -12.05 20.21
CA TRP A 46 3.19 -13.03 19.64
C TRP A 46 4.66 -12.64 19.71
N GLU A 47 5.01 -11.42 20.15
CA GLU A 47 6.42 -10.95 20.22
C GLU A 47 7.36 -11.87 21.01
N HIS A 48 6.82 -12.57 22.02
CA HIS A 48 7.57 -13.51 22.86
C HIS A 48 7.22 -14.98 22.61
N THR A 49 6.39 -15.25 21.60
CA THR A 49 6.08 -16.62 21.16
C THR A 49 7.23 -17.12 20.28
N PRO A 50 7.69 -18.38 20.42
CA PRO A 50 8.77 -18.93 19.60
C PRO A 50 8.30 -19.23 18.18
N LEU A 51 8.05 -18.17 17.40
CA LEU A 51 7.65 -18.26 16.00
C LEU A 51 8.87 -18.31 15.08
N SER A 52 8.77 -19.03 13.97
CA SER A 52 9.74 -18.98 12.86
C SER A 52 9.41 -17.86 11.87
N ALA A 53 8.14 -17.54 11.70
CA ALA A 53 7.64 -16.46 10.84
C ALA A 53 6.19 -16.08 11.20
N VAL A 54 5.75 -14.92 10.72
CA VAL A 54 4.34 -14.53 10.65
C VAL A 54 3.91 -14.43 9.21
N VAL A 55 2.77 -15.03 8.86
CA VAL A 55 2.16 -14.97 7.53
C VAL A 55 0.90 -14.12 7.59
N LEU A 56 0.88 -13.04 6.81
CA LEU A 56 -0.31 -12.24 6.53
C LEU A 56 -0.90 -12.68 5.19
N ALA A 57 -2.17 -13.08 5.19
CA ALA A 57 -2.87 -13.48 3.97
C ALA A 57 -4.33 -13.00 3.99
N SER A 58 -5.05 -13.28 2.92
CA SER A 58 -6.45 -12.93 2.75
C SER A 58 -7.30 -14.19 2.64
N THR A 59 -8.53 -14.11 3.15
CA THR A 59 -9.59 -15.11 2.87
C THR A 59 -10.20 -14.97 1.47
N SER A 60 -9.75 -13.98 0.69
CA SER A 60 -10.25 -13.67 -0.65
C SER A 60 -9.12 -13.64 -1.67
N THR A 61 -9.39 -14.22 -2.85
CA THR A 61 -8.51 -14.11 -4.03
C THR A 61 -8.70 -12.81 -4.81
N LYS A 62 -9.70 -11.98 -4.45
CA LYS A 62 -9.95 -10.69 -5.13
C LYS A 62 -9.04 -9.57 -4.62
N ALA A 63 -8.70 -9.62 -3.34
CA ALA A 63 -7.92 -8.60 -2.68
C ALA A 63 -7.17 -9.19 -1.51
N PHE A 64 -5.89 -8.83 -1.41
CA PHE A 64 -5.16 -8.89 -0.16
C PHE A 64 -5.74 -7.84 0.79
N CYS A 65 -5.66 -6.56 0.41
CA CYS A 65 -6.20 -5.41 1.13
C CYS A 65 -6.28 -4.18 0.22
N ALA A 66 -7.46 -3.60 0.05
CA ALA A 66 -7.68 -2.45 -0.82
C ALA A 66 -7.41 -1.06 -0.18
N GLY A 67 -6.83 -1.03 1.03
CA GLY A 67 -6.45 0.20 1.75
C GLY A 67 -7.20 0.39 3.06
N GLY A 68 -7.12 1.59 3.63
CA GLY A 68 -7.95 1.96 4.79
C GLY A 68 -9.41 2.17 4.42
N ASP A 69 -10.33 2.09 5.38
CA ASP A 69 -11.74 2.46 5.21
C ASP A 69 -11.91 3.99 5.17
N ILE A 70 -11.37 4.61 4.12
CA ILE A 70 -11.33 6.07 3.93
C ILE A 70 -12.74 6.67 3.84
N ARG A 71 -13.74 5.87 3.44
CA ARG A 71 -15.15 6.28 3.50
C ARG A 71 -15.55 6.64 4.93
N THR A 72 -15.22 5.79 5.90
CA THR A 72 -15.48 6.05 7.33
C THR A 72 -14.70 7.27 7.82
N ILE A 73 -13.46 7.47 7.36
CA ILE A 73 -12.68 8.67 7.70
C ILE A 73 -13.35 9.96 7.19
N ARG A 74 -13.90 9.95 5.97
CA ARG A 74 -14.71 11.06 5.45
C ARG A 74 -15.96 11.29 6.30
N GLU A 75 -16.67 10.23 6.70
CA GLU A 75 -17.86 10.33 7.55
C GLU A 75 -17.53 10.99 8.90
N HIS A 76 -16.45 10.58 9.56
CA HIS A 76 -15.95 11.23 10.77
C HIS A 76 -15.59 12.71 10.54
N SER A 77 -14.92 13.01 9.43
CA SER A 77 -14.50 14.38 9.09
C SER A 77 -15.69 15.31 8.90
N LEU A 78 -16.75 14.85 8.22
CA LEU A 78 -18.00 15.59 8.05
C LEU A 78 -18.77 15.78 9.37
N ALA A 79 -18.66 14.82 10.29
CA ALA A 79 -19.25 14.91 11.62
C ALA A 79 -18.42 15.77 12.59
N GLY A 80 -17.22 16.22 12.19
CA GLY A 80 -16.29 16.93 13.07
C GLY A 80 -15.58 16.04 14.10
N ASP A 81 -15.64 14.72 13.94
CA ASP A 81 -14.99 13.75 14.83
C ASP A 81 -13.52 13.53 14.45
N ALA A 82 -12.72 14.52 14.83
CA ALA A 82 -11.28 14.50 14.64
C ALA A 82 -10.60 13.33 15.36
N GLU A 83 -11.09 12.99 16.56
CA GLU A 83 -10.47 11.99 17.42
C GLU A 83 -10.63 10.59 16.83
N ALA A 84 -11.79 10.27 16.26
CA ALA A 84 -12.00 8.98 15.60
C ALA A 84 -11.10 8.79 14.37
N SER A 85 -10.90 9.83 13.57
CA SER A 85 -9.99 9.79 12.43
C SER A 85 -8.53 9.67 12.86
N GLU A 86 -8.11 10.45 13.86
CA GLU A 86 -6.76 10.38 14.40
C GLU A 86 -6.46 9.02 15.03
N ARG A 87 -7.43 8.42 15.73
CA ARG A 87 -7.31 7.07 16.30
C ARG A 87 -7.05 6.02 15.22
N PHE A 88 -7.68 6.12 14.05
CA PHE A 88 -7.43 5.22 12.93
C PHE A 88 -5.97 5.32 12.45
N PHE A 89 -5.54 6.50 11.98
CA PHE A 89 -4.19 6.68 11.41
C PHE A 89 -3.09 6.44 12.43
N ALA A 90 -3.25 6.89 13.68
CA ALA A 90 -2.25 6.65 14.73
C ALA A 90 -2.10 5.15 15.03
N SER A 91 -3.20 4.39 15.01
CA SER A 91 -3.16 2.93 15.20
C SER A 91 -2.53 2.23 13.99
N GLU A 92 -2.88 2.67 12.78
CA GLU A 92 -2.37 2.09 11.52
C GLU A 92 -0.87 2.28 11.40
N TYR A 93 -0.39 3.50 11.66
CA TYR A 93 1.03 3.79 11.51
C TYR A 93 1.88 3.15 12.62
N ARG A 94 1.31 2.98 13.82
CA ARG A 94 1.94 2.17 14.87
C ARG A 94 2.06 0.71 14.43
N LEU A 95 1.02 0.15 13.81
CA LEU A 95 1.04 -1.20 13.26
C LEU A 95 2.08 -1.32 12.13
N ASN A 96 2.18 -0.34 11.22
CA ASN A 96 3.20 -0.36 10.16
C ASN A 96 4.62 -0.38 10.75
N ALA A 97 4.89 0.44 11.76
CA ALA A 97 6.18 0.44 12.47
C ALA A 97 6.46 -0.90 13.17
N ARG A 98 5.44 -1.50 13.81
CA ARG A 98 5.56 -2.82 14.44
C ARG A 98 5.90 -3.90 13.40
N ILE A 99 5.27 -3.89 12.23
CA ILE A 99 5.57 -4.84 11.15
C ILE A 99 7.02 -4.69 10.69
N ALA A 100 7.51 -3.46 10.56
CA ALA A 100 8.88 -3.17 10.15
C ALA A 100 9.95 -3.67 11.14
N GLU A 101 9.62 -3.62 12.43
CA GLU A 101 10.54 -3.92 13.54
C GLU A 101 10.26 -5.30 14.17
N TYR A 102 9.40 -6.11 13.55
CA TYR A 102 8.96 -7.36 14.13
C TYR A 102 10.13 -8.35 14.27
N PRO A 103 10.25 -9.09 15.40
CA PRO A 103 11.46 -9.85 15.73
C PRO A 103 11.68 -11.10 14.85
N VAL A 104 10.65 -11.53 14.13
CA VAL A 104 10.70 -12.68 13.20
C VAL A 104 10.20 -12.23 11.82
N PRO A 105 10.57 -12.93 10.74
CA PRO A 105 10.13 -12.56 9.40
C PRO A 105 8.61 -12.45 9.27
N VAL A 106 8.15 -11.30 8.75
CA VAL A 106 6.75 -11.11 8.33
C VAL A 106 6.64 -11.33 6.84
N VAL A 107 5.77 -12.26 6.43
CA VAL A 107 5.55 -12.70 5.05
C VAL A 107 4.14 -12.32 4.63
N SER A 108 4.00 -11.40 3.69
CA SER A 108 2.70 -11.03 3.12
C SER A 108 2.45 -11.80 1.84
N LEU A 109 1.30 -12.49 1.78
CA LEU A 109 0.82 -13.23 0.62
C LEU A 109 -0.19 -12.37 -0.14
N ILE A 110 0.30 -11.68 -1.17
CA ILE A 110 -0.44 -10.69 -1.95
C ILE A 110 -1.08 -11.38 -3.16
N ASP A 111 -2.30 -11.89 -2.99
CA ASP A 111 -3.18 -12.36 -4.07
C ASP A 111 -4.32 -11.35 -4.31
N GLY A 112 -4.36 -10.76 -5.50
CA GLY A 112 -5.33 -9.73 -5.86
C GLY A 112 -4.89 -8.30 -5.52
N VAL A 113 -5.88 -7.41 -5.32
CA VAL A 113 -5.64 -5.98 -5.04
C VAL A 113 -4.90 -5.75 -3.71
N CYS A 114 -3.88 -4.90 -3.76
CA CYS A 114 -3.08 -4.44 -2.61
C CYS A 114 -2.79 -2.94 -2.73
N MET A 115 -3.57 -2.09 -2.07
CA MET A 115 -3.49 -0.63 -2.23
C MET A 115 -3.44 0.08 -0.89
N GLY A 116 -2.80 1.26 -0.83
CA GLY A 116 -2.73 2.10 0.38
C GLY A 116 -2.32 1.32 1.63
N GLY A 117 -3.18 1.26 2.63
CA GLY A 117 -3.02 0.44 3.85
C GLY A 117 -2.63 -1.03 3.60
N GLY A 118 -3.02 -1.64 2.47
CA GLY A 118 -2.54 -2.97 2.08
C GLY A 118 -1.03 -3.02 1.78
N LEU A 119 -0.49 -1.98 1.15
CA LEU A 119 0.97 -1.81 1.07
C LEU A 119 1.57 -1.56 2.45
N GLY A 120 0.92 -0.76 3.29
CA GLY A 120 1.34 -0.55 4.68
C GLY A 120 1.46 -1.85 5.51
N LEU A 121 0.61 -2.84 5.25
CA LEU A 121 0.70 -4.16 5.90
C LEU A 121 1.81 -5.06 5.33
N SER A 122 2.35 -4.73 4.16
CA SER A 122 3.21 -5.65 3.41
C SER A 122 4.63 -5.14 3.13
N VAL A 123 4.78 -3.92 2.62
CA VAL A 123 6.07 -3.36 2.16
C VAL A 123 7.12 -3.29 3.26
N HIS A 124 6.68 -3.13 4.52
CA HIS A 124 7.54 -3.06 5.69
C HIS A 124 7.94 -4.44 6.24
N GLY A 125 7.22 -5.50 5.86
CA GLY A 125 7.56 -6.87 6.26
C GLY A 125 8.88 -7.34 5.64
N SER A 126 9.29 -8.57 5.97
CA SER A 126 10.53 -9.14 5.39
C SER A 126 10.31 -9.65 3.97
N PHE A 127 9.14 -10.26 3.69
CA PHE A 127 8.83 -10.84 2.38
C PHE A 127 7.45 -10.40 1.88
N ARG A 128 7.37 -10.08 0.58
CA ARG A 128 6.14 -9.76 -0.14
C ARG A 128 6.04 -10.73 -1.32
N VAL A 129 5.21 -11.74 -1.16
CA VAL A 129 4.99 -12.79 -2.14
C VAL A 129 3.78 -12.38 -2.98
N VAL A 130 3.97 -12.20 -4.29
CA VAL A 130 2.89 -11.87 -5.22
C VAL A 130 2.50 -13.07 -6.06
N THR A 131 1.23 -13.13 -6.45
CA THR A 131 0.71 -14.04 -7.47
C THR A 131 0.52 -13.30 -8.79
N GLU A 132 0.12 -14.02 -9.84
CA GLU A 132 -0.26 -13.43 -11.13
C GLU A 132 -1.50 -12.51 -11.05
N ARG A 133 -2.23 -12.52 -9.94
CA ARG A 133 -3.41 -11.66 -9.71
C ARG A 133 -3.08 -10.37 -8.98
N ALA A 134 -1.84 -10.21 -8.50
CA ALA A 134 -1.44 -9.07 -7.71
C ALA A 134 -1.57 -7.76 -8.50
N VAL A 135 -2.23 -6.78 -7.90
CA VAL A 135 -2.32 -5.40 -8.42
C VAL A 135 -2.03 -4.44 -7.30
N LEU A 136 -0.90 -3.74 -7.39
CA LEU A 136 -0.41 -2.80 -6.37
C LEU A 136 -0.59 -1.36 -6.84
N ALA A 137 -0.97 -0.46 -5.93
CA ALA A 137 -1.01 0.99 -6.21
C ALA A 137 -1.04 1.83 -4.93
N MET A 138 -0.62 3.09 -5.05
CA MET A 138 -0.86 4.17 -4.07
C MET A 138 -1.77 5.24 -4.71
N PRO A 139 -3.09 5.02 -4.79
CA PRO A 139 -4.02 5.87 -5.56
C PRO A 139 -4.48 7.14 -4.83
N GLU A 140 -3.82 7.52 -3.72
CA GLU A 140 -4.31 8.51 -2.77
C GLU A 140 -4.43 9.93 -3.37
N THR A 141 -3.59 10.29 -4.34
CA THR A 141 -3.67 11.60 -5.01
C THR A 141 -4.98 11.77 -5.79
N GLY A 142 -5.54 10.68 -6.31
CA GLY A 142 -6.81 10.65 -7.02
C GLY A 142 -8.05 10.76 -6.12
N ILE A 143 -7.88 10.73 -4.79
CA ILE A 143 -8.96 10.92 -3.81
C ILE A 143 -8.75 12.15 -2.91
N GLY A 144 -7.86 13.06 -3.29
CA GLY A 144 -7.57 14.26 -2.48
C GLY A 144 -6.78 13.95 -1.21
N PHE A 145 -6.02 12.86 -1.18
CA PHE A 145 -5.13 12.46 -0.09
C PHE A 145 -3.69 12.33 -0.59
N PHE A 146 -2.77 11.81 0.21
CA PHE A 146 -1.37 11.59 -0.19
C PHE A 146 -0.96 10.14 0.12
N PRO A 147 0.03 9.57 -0.58
CA PRO A 147 0.56 8.25 -0.27
C PRO A 147 1.11 8.22 1.16
N ASP A 148 0.45 7.48 2.04
CA ASP A 148 0.77 7.40 3.46
C ASP A 148 1.33 6.02 3.84
N VAL A 149 1.10 5.56 5.08
CA VAL A 149 1.55 4.26 5.61
C VAL A 149 3.05 3.99 5.42
N GLY A 150 3.86 5.03 5.46
CA GLY A 150 5.30 5.00 5.23
C GLY A 150 5.70 5.04 3.76
N ALA A 151 4.81 5.42 2.84
CA ALA A 151 5.15 5.60 1.42
C ALA A 151 6.20 6.69 1.19
N SER A 152 6.24 7.70 2.05
CA SER A 152 7.36 8.66 2.06
C SER A 152 8.71 8.01 2.40
N TYR A 153 8.72 6.85 3.05
CA TYR A 153 9.92 6.07 3.29
C TYR A 153 10.24 5.14 2.12
N PHE A 154 9.30 4.29 1.70
CA PHE A 154 9.62 3.22 0.74
C PHE A 154 9.63 3.68 -0.72
N LEU A 155 8.74 4.59 -1.15
CA LEU A 155 8.69 5.03 -2.54
C LEU A 155 10.00 5.70 -2.98
N PRO A 156 10.59 6.66 -2.24
CA PRO A 156 11.83 7.32 -2.67
C PRO A 156 13.06 6.40 -2.71
N ARG A 157 12.95 5.18 -2.19
CA ARG A 157 13.99 4.14 -2.18
C ARG A 157 13.83 3.13 -3.32
N LEU A 158 12.71 3.17 -4.05
CA LEU A 158 12.58 2.45 -5.32
C LEU A 158 13.62 2.98 -6.32
N PRO A 159 14.05 2.18 -7.29
CA PRO A 159 15.13 2.60 -8.15
C PRO A 159 14.74 3.86 -8.95
N GLY A 160 15.64 4.84 -9.00
CA GLY A 160 15.49 6.12 -9.72
C GLY A 160 14.28 6.95 -9.29
N ALA A 161 13.44 7.35 -10.25
CA ALA A 161 12.27 8.20 -10.01
C ALA A 161 10.94 7.42 -10.00
N ILE A 162 10.98 6.08 -10.08
CA ILE A 162 9.77 5.24 -10.08
C ILE A 162 8.88 5.55 -8.87
N GLY A 163 9.45 5.74 -7.68
CA GLY A 163 8.66 6.06 -6.50
C GLY A 163 7.89 7.37 -6.61
N MET A 164 8.51 8.39 -7.22
CA MET A 164 7.85 9.68 -7.46
C MET A 164 6.73 9.52 -8.49
N TYR A 165 6.97 8.76 -9.56
CA TYR A 165 5.94 8.42 -10.56
C TYR A 165 4.74 7.71 -9.92
N LEU A 166 4.98 6.61 -9.21
CA LEU A 166 3.93 5.82 -8.58
C LEU A 166 3.16 6.61 -7.52
N GLY A 167 3.85 7.42 -6.72
CA GLY A 167 3.20 8.23 -5.70
C GLY A 167 2.33 9.35 -6.27
N LEU A 168 2.76 10.02 -7.35
CA LEU A 168 1.99 11.12 -7.94
C LEU A 168 0.82 10.61 -8.79
N THR A 169 1.05 9.59 -9.60
CA THR A 169 0.05 9.08 -10.55
C THR A 169 -0.88 8.03 -9.95
N GLY A 170 -0.45 7.33 -8.90
CA GLY A 170 -1.19 6.19 -8.38
C GLY A 170 -1.34 5.05 -9.40
N ASP A 171 -0.41 4.95 -10.36
CA ASP A 171 -0.46 3.93 -11.41
C ASP A 171 -0.49 2.52 -10.82
N ARG A 172 -1.19 1.63 -11.53
CA ARG A 172 -1.36 0.24 -11.11
C ARG A 172 -0.27 -0.61 -11.70
N ILE A 173 0.46 -1.28 -10.81
CA ILE A 173 1.52 -2.21 -11.19
C ILE A 173 1.07 -3.65 -10.93
N ASP A 174 1.45 -4.54 -11.83
CA ASP A 174 1.21 -5.97 -11.72
C ASP A 174 2.38 -6.67 -10.99
N ALA A 175 2.35 -8.00 -10.94
CA ALA A 175 3.42 -8.79 -10.35
C ALA A 175 4.79 -8.59 -11.01
N ALA A 176 4.86 -8.40 -12.33
CA ALA A 176 6.12 -8.21 -13.04
C ALA A 176 6.76 -6.87 -12.65
N ASP A 177 5.96 -5.81 -12.68
CA ASP A 177 6.37 -4.47 -12.27
C ASP A 177 6.70 -4.42 -10.75
N ALA A 178 5.93 -5.10 -9.91
CA ALA A 178 6.20 -5.18 -8.47
C ALA A 178 7.56 -5.86 -8.17
N LEU A 179 7.90 -6.93 -8.88
CA LEU A 179 9.20 -7.59 -8.76
C LEU A 179 10.33 -6.71 -9.30
N TYR A 180 10.12 -6.07 -10.45
CA TYR A 180 11.12 -5.19 -11.07
C TYR A 180 11.47 -4.00 -10.17
N THR A 181 10.46 -3.42 -9.51
CA THR A 181 10.65 -2.27 -8.61
C THR A 181 11.18 -2.65 -7.23
N GLY A 182 11.07 -3.92 -6.83
CA GLY A 182 11.39 -4.41 -5.49
C GLY A 182 10.25 -4.28 -4.47
N LEU A 183 9.06 -3.83 -4.90
CA LEU A 183 7.84 -3.83 -4.07
C LEU A 183 7.32 -5.25 -3.79
N ALA A 184 7.70 -6.23 -4.61
CA ALA A 184 7.57 -7.65 -4.33
C ALA A 184 8.96 -8.30 -4.24
N THR A 185 9.13 -9.33 -3.40
CA THR A 185 10.37 -10.11 -3.38
C THR A 185 10.27 -11.44 -4.09
N HIS A 186 9.10 -12.07 -4.06
CA HIS A 186 8.92 -13.40 -4.60
C HIS A 186 7.65 -13.47 -5.42
N PHE A 187 7.67 -14.37 -6.40
CA PHE A 187 6.49 -14.76 -7.16
C PHE A 187 6.18 -16.23 -6.88
N VAL A 188 4.96 -16.49 -6.41
CA VAL A 188 4.43 -17.84 -6.26
C VAL A 188 3.09 -17.89 -7.01
N PRO A 189 2.90 -18.83 -7.94
CA PRO A 189 1.62 -19.01 -8.62
C PRO A 189 0.47 -19.16 -7.63
N ALA A 190 -0.71 -18.64 -7.95
CA ALA A 190 -1.82 -18.61 -6.99
C ALA A 190 -2.25 -20.00 -6.48
N ASP A 191 -2.05 -21.06 -7.26
CA ASP A 191 -2.33 -22.46 -6.85
C ASP A 191 -1.32 -23.02 -5.84
N GLY A 192 -0.13 -22.43 -5.75
CA GLY A 192 0.90 -22.77 -4.76
C GLY A 192 0.88 -21.91 -3.50
N LEU A 193 0.05 -20.85 -3.46
CA LEU A 193 0.08 -19.87 -2.38
C LEU A 193 -0.35 -20.45 -1.03
N GLU A 194 -1.35 -21.34 -1.02
CA GLU A 194 -1.83 -22.00 0.21
C GLU A 194 -0.74 -22.88 0.86
N ALA A 195 0.20 -23.40 0.06
CA ALA A 195 1.28 -24.24 0.54
C ALA A 195 2.37 -23.46 1.29
N VAL A 196 2.43 -22.13 1.17
CA VAL A 196 3.51 -21.32 1.78
C VAL A 196 3.52 -21.47 3.30
N GLY A 197 2.35 -21.38 3.94
CA GLY A 197 2.26 -21.52 5.41
C GLY A 197 2.73 -22.89 5.90
N GLU A 198 2.33 -23.96 5.21
CA GLU A 198 2.74 -25.33 5.55
C GLU A 198 4.23 -25.56 5.29
N ALA A 199 4.77 -25.04 4.18
CA ALA A 199 6.19 -25.17 3.88
C ALA A 199 7.07 -24.46 4.92
N LEU A 200 6.64 -23.30 5.43
CA LEU A 200 7.31 -22.61 6.54
C LEU A 200 7.24 -23.40 7.85
N ALA A 201 6.08 -24.01 8.12
CA ALA A 201 5.86 -24.85 9.30
C ALA A 201 6.66 -26.16 9.26
N ASP A 202 6.84 -26.75 8.09
CA ASP A 202 7.59 -28.00 7.89
C ASP A 202 9.12 -27.79 7.92
N ASN A 203 9.60 -26.55 7.72
CA ASN A 203 11.02 -26.23 7.61
C ASN A 203 11.44 -25.07 8.55
N PRO A 204 11.18 -25.12 9.86
CA PRO A 204 11.35 -23.97 10.77
C PRO A 204 12.80 -23.50 10.96
N GLY A 205 13.80 -24.29 10.54
CA GLY A 205 15.22 -23.95 10.59
C GLY A 205 15.80 -23.42 9.28
N ASP A 206 15.06 -23.53 8.17
CA ASP A 206 15.52 -23.04 6.86
C ASP A 206 15.25 -21.54 6.73
N PRO A 207 16.11 -20.76 6.05
CA PRO A 207 15.80 -19.37 5.73
C PRO A 207 14.52 -19.26 4.89
N VAL A 208 13.62 -18.34 5.26
CA VAL A 208 12.33 -18.11 4.58
C VAL A 208 12.50 -17.92 3.07
N ASP A 209 13.53 -17.18 2.65
CA ASP A 209 13.87 -16.96 1.23
C ASP A 209 14.09 -18.28 0.47
N VAL A 210 14.79 -19.25 1.08
CA VAL A 210 15.04 -20.56 0.47
C VAL A 210 13.75 -21.35 0.32
N ILE A 211 12.86 -21.29 1.32
CA ILE A 211 11.56 -21.96 1.29
C ILE A 211 10.68 -21.37 0.18
N LEU A 212 10.60 -20.03 0.10
CA LEU A 212 9.82 -19.34 -0.93
C LEU A 212 10.36 -19.63 -2.34
N ASN A 213 11.68 -19.67 -2.52
CA ASN A 213 12.29 -20.02 -3.81
C ASN A 213 12.01 -21.45 -4.28
N ARG A 214 11.77 -22.41 -3.36
CA ARG A 214 11.33 -23.77 -3.71
C ARG A 214 9.89 -23.81 -4.25
N LEU A 215 9.05 -22.87 -3.81
CA LEU A 215 7.66 -22.73 -4.24
C LEU A 215 7.50 -21.77 -5.42
N ALA A 216 8.56 -21.05 -5.78
CA ALA A 216 8.50 -20.02 -6.81
C ALA A 216 8.20 -20.62 -8.19
N GLY A 217 7.32 -19.95 -8.93
CA GLY A 217 7.04 -20.25 -10.32
C GLY A 217 8.06 -19.58 -11.25
N ARG A 218 7.82 -19.68 -12.56
CA ARG A 218 8.56 -18.86 -13.54
C ARG A 218 8.28 -17.38 -13.26
N SER A 219 9.30 -16.64 -12.85
CA SER A 219 9.17 -15.21 -12.55
C SER A 219 8.66 -14.43 -13.77
N PRO A 220 7.61 -13.58 -13.61
CA PRO A 220 7.08 -12.75 -14.69
C PRO A 220 7.88 -11.46 -14.91
N VAL A 221 8.95 -11.19 -14.15
CA VAL A 221 9.68 -9.90 -14.14
C VAL A 221 10.15 -9.42 -15.53
N ALA A 222 10.41 -10.34 -16.46
CA ALA A 222 10.80 -10.01 -17.83
C ALA A 222 9.69 -9.29 -18.63
N GLY A 223 8.44 -9.35 -18.17
CA GLY A 223 7.30 -8.64 -18.75
C GLY A 223 6.98 -7.29 -18.08
N SER A 224 7.89 -6.75 -17.25
CA SER A 224 7.66 -5.47 -16.59
C SER A 224 7.55 -4.32 -17.61
N ARG A 225 6.40 -3.65 -17.62
CA ARG A 225 6.15 -2.46 -18.44
C ARG A 225 6.94 -1.26 -17.92
N LEU A 226 7.14 -1.16 -16.61
CA LEU A 226 7.98 -0.11 -16.02
C LEU A 226 9.44 -0.22 -16.42
N ALA A 227 9.94 -1.44 -16.68
CA ALA A 227 11.29 -1.61 -17.20
C ALA A 227 11.44 -1.03 -18.62
N GLU A 228 10.40 -1.13 -19.45
CA GLU A 228 10.39 -0.61 -20.83
C GLU A 228 10.46 0.91 -20.88
N VAL A 229 9.75 1.61 -19.98
CA VAL A 229 9.68 3.08 -19.93
C VAL A 229 10.63 3.69 -18.89
N ARG A 230 11.59 2.91 -18.39
CA ARG A 230 12.41 3.29 -17.24
C ARG A 230 13.16 4.62 -17.42
N GLY A 231 13.76 4.82 -18.60
CA GLY A 231 14.51 6.04 -18.92
C GLY A 231 13.61 7.28 -18.89
N ASP A 232 12.42 7.16 -19.47
CA ASP A 232 11.42 8.23 -19.53
C ASP A 232 10.90 8.59 -18.13
N VAL A 233 10.61 7.58 -17.29
CA VAL A 233 10.23 7.78 -15.89
C VAL A 233 11.30 8.55 -15.13
N ASP A 234 12.55 8.08 -15.19
CA ASP A 234 13.67 8.70 -14.48
C ASP A 234 13.92 10.14 -14.94
N TRP A 235 13.80 10.40 -16.24
CA TRP A 235 13.99 11.73 -16.80
C TRP A 235 12.85 12.68 -16.41
N ALA A 236 11.59 12.27 -16.57
CA ALA A 236 10.44 13.13 -16.28
C ALA A 236 10.26 13.35 -14.77
N PHE A 237 10.15 12.27 -13.99
CA PHE A 237 9.84 12.32 -12.55
C PHE A 237 11.06 12.56 -11.67
N GLY A 238 12.27 12.59 -12.24
CA GLY A 238 13.49 13.07 -11.58
C GLY A 238 13.62 14.60 -11.57
N ALA A 239 12.67 15.32 -12.15
CA ALA A 239 12.63 16.79 -12.13
C ALA A 239 12.42 17.36 -10.71
N PRO A 240 12.90 18.58 -10.44
CA PRO A 240 12.87 19.18 -9.09
C PRO A 240 11.50 19.76 -8.69
N SER A 241 10.53 19.85 -9.61
CA SER A 241 9.22 20.43 -9.36
C SER A 241 8.15 19.83 -10.27
N LEU A 242 6.89 19.88 -9.82
CA LEU A 242 5.75 19.39 -10.59
C LEU A 242 5.63 20.07 -11.96
N GLY A 243 5.81 21.39 -12.04
CA GLY A 243 5.75 22.10 -13.32
C GLY A 243 6.84 21.68 -14.33
N GLU A 244 8.03 21.29 -13.84
CA GLU A 244 9.07 20.73 -14.70
C GLU A 244 8.77 19.27 -15.08
N ILE A 245 8.12 18.48 -14.20
CA ILE A 245 7.59 17.14 -14.55
C ILE A 245 6.60 17.26 -15.72
N GLU A 246 5.60 18.15 -15.62
CA GLU A 246 4.59 18.36 -16.66
C GLU A 246 5.19 18.84 -17.98
N LYS A 247 6.22 19.70 -17.90
CA LYS A 247 6.96 20.12 -19.09
C LYS A 247 7.69 18.95 -19.75
N ARG A 248 8.41 18.14 -18.97
CA ARG A 248 9.13 16.96 -19.49
C ARG A 248 8.20 15.92 -20.08
N LEU A 249 7.06 15.64 -19.45
CA LEU A 249 6.08 14.71 -20.01
C LEU A 249 5.56 15.17 -21.39
N ARG A 250 5.32 16.47 -21.57
CA ARG A 250 4.95 17.04 -22.88
C ARG A 250 6.06 16.95 -23.92
N GLU A 251 7.32 16.93 -23.51
CA GLU A 251 8.48 16.82 -24.42
C GLU A 251 8.74 15.38 -24.91
N LEU A 252 8.40 14.35 -24.12
CA LEU A 252 8.62 12.95 -24.51
C LEU A 252 7.78 12.48 -25.69
N ASP A 253 6.58 13.06 -25.87
CA ASP A 253 5.63 12.71 -26.94
C ASP A 253 5.41 11.19 -27.12
N THR A 254 5.35 10.45 -26.01
CA THR A 254 5.08 9.00 -26.00
C THR A 254 3.67 8.70 -25.46
N PRO A 255 3.06 7.55 -25.84
CA PRO A 255 1.78 7.14 -25.29
C PRO A 255 1.80 7.00 -23.75
N TRP A 256 2.92 6.56 -23.19
CA TRP A 256 3.12 6.48 -21.74
C TRP A 256 3.11 7.87 -21.10
N ALA A 257 3.86 8.83 -21.65
CA ALA A 257 3.94 10.17 -21.10
C ALA A 257 2.58 10.89 -21.19
N ALA A 258 1.86 10.73 -22.30
CA ALA A 258 0.51 11.25 -22.47
C ALA A 258 -0.48 10.68 -21.44
N ALA A 259 -0.42 9.37 -21.17
CA ALA A 259 -1.25 8.74 -20.15
C ALA A 259 -0.91 9.27 -18.74
N ALA A 260 0.38 9.41 -18.42
CA ALA A 260 0.83 9.97 -17.15
C ALA A 260 0.35 11.43 -16.96
N SER A 261 0.43 12.26 -18.01
CA SER A 261 -0.09 13.64 -17.99
C SER A 261 -1.59 13.67 -17.69
N VAL A 262 -2.41 12.87 -18.38
CA VAL A 262 -3.85 12.79 -18.11
C VAL A 262 -4.13 12.39 -16.67
N THR A 263 -3.36 11.45 -16.11
CA THR A 263 -3.51 11.05 -14.71
C THR A 263 -3.20 12.19 -13.75
N LEU A 264 -2.09 12.92 -13.97
CA LEU A 264 -1.73 14.08 -13.12
C LEU A 264 -2.79 15.19 -13.21
N GLU A 265 -3.29 15.50 -14.41
CA GLU A 265 -4.35 16.50 -14.61
C GLU A 265 -5.66 16.14 -13.91
N SER A 266 -5.94 14.84 -13.76
CA SER A 266 -7.15 14.35 -13.08
C SER A 266 -7.03 14.30 -11.55
N ALA A 267 -5.82 14.33 -11.00
CA ALA A 267 -5.57 14.24 -9.57
C ALA A 267 -5.77 15.58 -8.84
N SER A 268 -5.88 15.56 -7.51
CA SER A 268 -5.97 16.80 -6.73
C SER A 268 -4.63 17.56 -6.80
N PRO A 269 -4.61 18.84 -7.23
CA PRO A 269 -3.39 19.65 -7.24
C PRO A 269 -2.73 19.78 -5.86
N GLN A 270 -3.55 19.92 -4.81
CA GLN A 270 -3.06 19.93 -3.43
C GLN A 270 -2.36 18.62 -3.07
N SER A 271 -2.95 17.49 -3.42
CA SER A 271 -2.37 16.17 -3.17
C SER A 271 -1.06 15.95 -3.91
N LEU A 272 -0.96 16.40 -5.16
CA LEU A 272 0.28 16.33 -5.94
C LEU A 272 1.40 17.13 -5.29
N GLU A 273 1.13 18.35 -4.84
CA GLU A 273 2.09 19.20 -4.13
C GLU A 273 2.56 18.58 -2.82
N ILE A 274 1.61 18.09 -2.00
CA ILE A 274 1.91 17.41 -0.74
C ILE A 274 2.78 16.18 -1.03
N THR A 275 2.39 15.35 -1.99
CA THR A 275 3.09 14.10 -2.32
C THR A 275 4.50 14.38 -2.81
N HIS A 276 4.69 15.30 -3.75
CA HIS A 276 6.01 15.64 -4.26
C HIS A 276 6.95 16.10 -3.13
N ALA A 277 6.48 17.01 -2.27
CA ALA A 277 7.27 17.50 -1.13
C ALA A 277 7.55 16.40 -0.10
N LEU A 278 6.55 15.57 0.21
CA LEU A 278 6.63 14.48 1.17
C LEU A 278 7.65 13.41 0.73
N LEU A 279 7.58 12.97 -0.54
CA LEU A 279 8.50 11.97 -1.09
C LEU A 279 9.94 12.52 -1.20
N ALA A 280 10.11 13.78 -1.59
CA ALA A 280 11.43 14.41 -1.63
C ALA A 280 12.08 14.45 -0.24
N ARG A 281 11.30 14.77 0.80
CA ARG A 281 11.77 14.82 2.19
C ARG A 281 12.09 13.44 2.76
N GLY A 282 11.23 12.45 2.52
CA GLY A 282 11.34 11.12 3.12
C GLY A 282 12.55 10.29 2.65
N ARG A 283 13.19 10.69 1.55
CA ARG A 283 14.45 10.09 1.06
C ARG A 283 15.57 10.07 2.12
N GLN A 284 15.61 11.06 3.00
CA GLN A 284 16.65 11.20 4.03
C GLN A 284 16.15 10.90 5.44
N GLN A 285 14.93 10.39 5.58
CA GLN A 285 14.29 10.12 6.87
C GLN A 285 14.23 8.62 7.16
N THR A 286 14.19 8.28 8.45
CA THR A 286 13.85 6.94 8.94
C THR A 286 12.35 6.68 8.78
N LEU A 287 11.93 5.41 8.80
CA LEU A 287 10.51 5.05 8.71
C LEU A 287 9.67 5.72 9.81
N ARG A 288 10.18 5.80 11.06
CA ARG A 288 9.45 6.44 12.16
C ARG A 288 9.26 7.95 11.94
N GLU A 289 10.25 8.64 11.39
CA GLU A 289 10.14 10.07 11.06
C GLU A 289 9.17 10.32 9.89
N CYS A 290 9.18 9.42 8.89
CA CYS A 290 8.20 9.40 7.81
C CYS A 290 6.77 9.24 8.33
N LEU A 291 6.51 8.18 9.10
CA LEU A 291 5.19 7.91 9.70
C LEU A 291 4.72 9.05 10.62
N ALA A 292 5.62 9.66 11.41
CA ALA A 292 5.27 10.81 12.24
C ALA A 292 4.91 12.05 11.41
N THR A 293 5.61 12.28 10.29
CA THR A 293 5.32 13.39 9.36
C THR A 293 3.97 13.16 8.67
N GLU A 294 3.73 11.95 8.18
CA GLU A 294 2.47 11.54 7.56
C GLU A 294 1.30 11.70 8.55
N LEU A 295 1.46 11.26 9.82
CA LEU A 295 0.42 11.41 10.84
C LEU A 295 0.07 12.88 11.11
N ALA A 296 1.07 13.76 11.09
CA ALA A 296 0.81 15.19 11.24
C ALA A 296 0.02 15.75 10.04
N LEU A 297 0.32 15.28 8.82
CA LEU A 297 -0.38 15.68 7.60
C LEU A 297 -1.82 15.16 7.54
N THR A 298 -2.12 13.99 8.10
CA THR A 298 -3.50 13.47 8.09
C THR A 298 -4.46 14.40 8.83
N ARG A 299 -4.04 14.98 9.96
CA ARG A 299 -4.86 15.89 10.79
C ARG A 299 -5.41 17.10 10.03
N THR A 300 -4.68 17.59 9.02
CA THR A 300 -5.10 18.69 8.17
C THR A 300 -5.77 18.19 6.89
N THR A 301 -5.15 17.24 6.19
CA THR A 301 -5.55 16.81 4.84
C THR A 301 -6.97 16.24 4.80
N ILE A 302 -7.36 15.44 5.79
CA ILE A 302 -8.70 14.81 5.82
C ILE A 302 -9.86 15.81 6.00
N ARG A 303 -9.54 17.07 6.33
CA ARG A 303 -10.53 18.15 6.48
C ARG A 303 -10.58 19.07 5.27
N THR A 304 -9.72 18.84 4.29
CA THR A 304 -9.66 19.68 3.08
C THR A 304 -10.84 19.37 2.16
N PRO A 305 -11.33 20.36 1.39
CA PRO A 305 -12.38 20.13 0.39
C PRO A 305 -12.03 19.01 -0.60
N ASP A 306 -10.77 18.97 -1.05
CA ASP A 306 -10.28 17.97 -2.00
C ASP A 306 -10.41 16.54 -1.44
N PHE A 307 -10.05 16.28 -0.18
CA PHE A 307 -10.24 14.96 0.41
C PHE A 307 -11.72 14.56 0.47
N LEU A 308 -12.57 15.46 0.96
CA LEU A 308 -14.00 15.20 1.10
C LEU A 308 -14.67 14.94 -0.26
N GLU A 309 -14.24 15.66 -1.30
CA GLU A 309 -14.74 15.53 -2.66
C GLU A 309 -14.20 14.29 -3.37
N GLY A 310 -12.89 14.03 -3.30
CA GLY A 310 -12.27 12.88 -3.93
C GLY A 310 -12.82 11.56 -3.41
N VAL A 311 -13.02 11.47 -2.10
CA VAL A 311 -13.65 10.30 -1.47
C VAL A 311 -15.13 10.18 -1.86
N ARG A 312 -15.86 11.29 -2.00
CA ARG A 312 -17.25 11.28 -2.52
C ARG A 312 -17.27 10.66 -3.93
N ALA A 313 -16.51 11.24 -4.85
CA ALA A 313 -16.46 10.85 -6.25
C ALA A 313 -16.00 9.41 -6.46
N ALA A 314 -15.01 8.94 -5.68
CA ALA A 314 -14.44 7.62 -5.85
C ALA A 314 -15.20 6.49 -5.14
N LEU A 315 -15.71 6.74 -3.93
CA LEU A 315 -16.18 5.67 -3.02
C LEU A 315 -17.66 5.79 -2.61
N VAL A 316 -18.23 7.01 -2.60
CA VAL A 316 -19.62 7.24 -2.21
C VAL A 316 -20.53 7.18 -3.44
N ASP A 317 -20.37 8.16 -4.33
CA ASP A 317 -21.21 8.32 -5.53
C ASP A 317 -20.67 7.50 -6.70
N LYS A 318 -19.35 7.23 -6.69
CA LYS A 318 -18.64 6.42 -7.69
C LYS A 318 -18.77 6.96 -9.11
N ASP A 319 -18.93 8.28 -9.26
CA ASP A 319 -19.01 8.98 -10.55
C ASP A 319 -17.64 9.14 -11.23
N ARG A 320 -16.55 9.06 -10.45
CA ARG A 320 -15.16 9.28 -10.91
C ARG A 320 -14.92 10.66 -11.51
N THR A 321 -15.68 11.68 -11.08
CA THR A 321 -15.58 13.06 -11.56
C THR A 321 -15.48 14.06 -10.39
N PRO A 322 -14.36 14.05 -9.64
CA PRO A 322 -14.16 14.98 -8.54
C PRO A 322 -14.03 16.43 -9.02
N VAL A 323 -14.57 17.37 -8.26
CA VAL A 323 -14.41 18.81 -8.48
C VAL A 323 -13.45 19.40 -7.45
N TRP A 324 -12.16 19.42 -7.80
CA TRP A 324 -11.10 19.94 -6.93
C TRP A 324 -11.25 21.44 -6.65
N GLN A 325 -10.75 21.89 -5.50
CA GLN A 325 -10.79 23.30 -5.08
C GLN A 325 -9.99 24.21 -6.02
N ARG A 326 -8.89 23.69 -6.58
CA ARG A 326 -8.13 24.31 -7.67
C ARG A 326 -8.25 23.44 -8.91
N ALA A 327 -8.43 24.06 -10.07
CA ALA A 327 -8.55 23.35 -11.35
C ALA A 327 -7.21 22.85 -11.90
N SER A 328 -6.08 23.42 -11.45
CA SER A 328 -4.72 23.05 -11.86
C SER A 328 -3.74 23.33 -10.71
N LEU A 329 -2.49 22.87 -10.87
CA LEU A 329 -1.35 23.28 -10.04
C LEU A 329 -1.22 24.81 -10.00
#